data_AF-A0A419KQ76-F1
#
_entry.id   AF-A0A419KQ76-F1
#
_cell.length_a   1.000
_cell.length_b   1.000
_cell.length_c   1.000
_cell.angle_alpha   90.00
_cell.angle_beta   90.00
_cell.angle_gamma   90.00
#
_symmetry.space_group_name_H-M   'P 1'
#
loop_
_entity.id
_entity.type
_entity.pdbx_description
1 polymer ?
#
loop_
_entity_poly.entity_id
_entity_poly.type
_entity_poly.pdbx_seq_one_letter_code
_entity_poly.pdbx_strand_id
1 'polypeptide(L)' 'IPGYRARRWVVERTHSWMNRFRRLLIRWEKKVENYLAMLHFACSWITFRAAGLFG' A
#
# COMPACT_ATOMS: atom_id res chain seq x y z
N ILE A 1 -13.38 -18.84 -22.75
CA ILE A 1 -13.28 -17.86 -21.63
C ILE A 1 -12.66 -18.60 -20.45
N PRO A 2 -11.55 -18.14 -19.85
CA PRO A 2 -10.95 -18.84 -18.73
C PRO A 2 -11.95 -18.95 -17.56
N GLY A 3 -12.15 -20.15 -17.01
CA GLY A 3 -13.11 -20.42 -15.93
C GLY A 3 -12.63 -20.06 -14.52
N TYR A 4 -11.50 -19.37 -14.41
CA TYR A 4 -10.91 -18.96 -13.13
C TYR A 4 -10.88 -17.44 -13.00
N ARG A 5 -10.98 -16.94 -11.77
CA ARG A 5 -10.82 -15.50 -11.49
C ARG A 5 -9.37 -15.09 -11.78
N ALA A 6 -9.18 -14.11 -12.66
CA ALA A 6 -7.87 -13.52 -12.90
C ALA A 6 -7.25 -13.05 -11.59
N ARG A 7 -6.09 -13.61 -11.25
CA ARG A 7 -5.37 -13.31 -10.02
C ARG A 7 -4.42 -12.16 -10.33
N ARG A 8 -4.67 -10.98 -9.76
CA ARG A 8 -3.69 -9.87 -9.80
C ARG A 8 -2.41 -10.32 -9.12
N TRP A 9 -1.27 -9.92 -9.68
CA TRP A 9 0.01 -10.14 -9.05
C TRP A 9 0.03 -9.49 -7.67
N VAL A 10 0.73 -10.11 -6.71
CA VAL A 10 0.83 -9.58 -5.35
C VAL A 10 1.33 -8.14 -5.38
N VAL A 11 2.32 -7.85 -6.23
CA VAL A 11 2.90 -6.51 -6.37
C VAL A 11 1.88 -5.46 -6.83
N GLU A 12 1.00 -5.79 -7.78
CA GLU A 12 -0.04 -4.88 -8.28
C GLU A 12 -1.08 -4.59 -7.20
N ARG A 13 -1.42 -5.61 -6.41
CA ARG A 13 -2.34 -5.47 -5.28
C ARG A 13 -1.74 -4.52 -4.24
N THR A 14 -0.49 -4.72 -3.85
CA THR A 14 0.17 -3.87 -2.85
C THR A 14 0.28 -2.43 -3.34
N HIS A 15 0.63 -2.22 -4.61
CA HIS A 15 0.68 -0.89 -5.23
C HIS A 15 -0.70 -0.21 -5.23
N SER A 16 -1.77 -0.97 -5.53
CA SER A 16 -3.14 -0.46 -5.46
C SER A 16 -3.56 -0.05 -4.05
N TRP A 17 -2.99 -0.64 -2.99
CA TRP A 17 -3.24 -0.21 -1.61
C TRP A 17 -2.53 1.10 -1.28
N MET A 18 -1.29 1.26 -1.72
CA MET A 18 -0.53 2.51 -1.55
C MET A 18 -1.19 3.70 -2.26
N ASN A 19 -1.84 3.47 -3.41
CA ASN A 19 -2.57 4.51 -4.15
C ASN A 19 -3.73 5.14 -3.36
N ARG A 20 -4.20 4.51 -2.28
CA ARG A 20 -5.23 5.10 -1.40
C ARG A 20 -4.68 6.21 -0.51
N PHE A 21 -3.37 6.27 -0.31
CA PHE A 21 -2.70 7.31 0.45
C PHE A 21 -2.31 8.44 -0.49
N ARG A 22 -3.16 9.48 -0.55
CA ARG A 22 -2.93 10.65 -1.44
C ARG A 22 -1.55 11.30 -1.22
N ARG A 23 -1.01 11.25 0.00
CA ARG A 23 0.34 11.76 0.34
C ARG A 23 1.49 10.95 -0.27
N LEU A 24 1.29 9.65 -0.51
CA LEU A 24 2.28 8.79 -1.18
C LEU A 24 2.10 8.82 -2.69
N LEU A 25 0.84 8.83 -3.16
CA LEU A 25 0.51 8.89 -4.59
C LEU A 25 1.08 10.16 -5.24
N ILE A 26 0.89 11.31 -4.58
CA ILE A 26 1.52 12.56 -4.96
C ILE A 26 2.64 12.79 -3.98
N ARG A 27 3.90 12.82 -4.44
CA ARG A 27 5.04 13.04 -3.55
C ARG A 27 5.09 14.50 -3.09
N TRP A 28 4.45 14.78 -1.95
CA TRP A 28 4.48 16.09 -1.29
C TRP A 28 5.79 16.33 -0.52
N GLU A 29 6.39 15.27 0.01
CA GLU A 29 7.60 15.35 0.83
C GLU A 29 8.81 15.78 -0.02
N LYS A 30 9.40 16.91 0.34
CA LYS A 30 10.62 17.44 -0.31
C LYS A 30 11.86 16.62 0.05
N LYS A 31 11.94 16.18 1.29
CA LYS A 31 13.03 15.34 1.82
C LYS A 31 12.75 13.86 1.55
N VAL A 32 13.77 13.10 1.17
CA VAL A 32 13.64 11.68 0.83
C VAL A 32 13.33 10.87 2.09
N GLU A 33 13.91 11.25 3.21
CA GLU A 33 13.77 10.62 4.52
C GLU A 33 12.31 10.66 4.98
N ASN A 34 11.64 11.80 4.80
CA ASN A 34 10.23 11.95 5.13
C ASN A 34 9.34 11.07 4.23
N TYR A 35 9.64 11.01 2.93
CA TYR A 35 8.91 10.14 2.01
C TYR A 35 9.05 8.67 2.41
N LEU A 36 10.28 8.23 2.74
CA LEU A 36 10.54 6.88 3.21
C LEU A 36 9.80 6.58 4.52
N ALA A 37 9.82 7.50 5.49
CA ALA A 37 9.08 7.34 6.74
C ALA A 37 7.57 7.17 6.49
N MET A 38 6.98 7.97 5.60
CA MET A 38 5.56 7.85 5.23
C MET A 38 5.26 6.57 4.48
N LEU A 39 6.18 6.10 3.62
CA LEU A 39 6.04 4.83 2.91
C LEU A 39 6.03 3.66 3.90
N HIS A 40 6.99 3.62 4.82
CA HIS A 40 7.03 2.60 5.87
C HIS A 40 5.79 2.66 6.75
N PHE A 41 5.33 3.86 7.12
CA PHE A 41 4.11 4.01 7.92
C PHE A 41 2.87 3.45 7.21
N ALA A 42 2.69 3.71 5.90
CA ALA A 42 1.59 3.14 5.14
C ALA A 42 1.67 1.61 5.05
N CYS A 43 2.87 1.05 4.85
CA CYS A 43 3.09 -0.39 4.88
C CYS A 43 2.71 -1.00 6.24
N SER A 44 3.18 -0.40 7.35
CA SER A 44 2.85 -0.82 8.72
C SER A 44 1.33 -0.77 8.98
N TRP A 45 0.64 0.26 8.49
CA TRP A 45 -0.81 0.36 8.62
C TRP A 45 -1.55 -0.74 7.84
N ILE A 46 -1.12 -1.03 6.61
CA ILE A 46 -1.71 -2.08 5.79
C ILE A 46 -1.52 -3.45 6.46
N THR A 47 -0.31 -3.75 6.94
CA THR A 47 -0.02 -5.04 7.60
C THR A 47 -0.77 -5.16 8.90
N PHE A 48 -0.85 -4.09 9.70
CA PHE A 48 -1.61 -4.04 10.93
C PHE A 48 -3.10 -4.34 10.71
N ARG A 49 -3.70 -3.72 9.69
CA ARG A 49 -5.11 -3.99 9.31
C ARG A 49 -5.31 -5.41 8.79
N ALA A 50 -4.34 -5.95 8.04
CA ALA A 50 -4.41 -7.31 7.52
C ALA A 50 -4.24 -8.38 8.62
N ALA A 51 -3.49 -8.07 9.68
CA ALA A 51 -3.27 -8.97 10.81
C ALA A 51 -4.53 -9.18 11.66
N GLY A 52 -5.54 -8.30 11.57
CA GLY A 52 -6.78 -8.43 12.33
C GLY A 52 -6.59 -8.36 13.85
N LEU A 53 -5.48 -7.77 14.32
CA LEU A 53 -5.10 -7.74 15.73
C LEU A 53 -6.02 -6.87 16.60
N PHE A 54 -6.73 -5.92 15.99
CA PHE A 54 -7.74 -5.10 16.65
C PHE A 54 -9.04 -5.21 15.84
N GLY A 55 -9.90 -6.12 16.29
CA GLY A 55 -11.17 -6.52 15.70
C GLY A 55 -11.78 -7.65 16.50
#